data_AF-A0A7S3M9D1-F1
#
_entry.id   AF-A0A7S3M9D1-F1
#
_cell.length_a   1.000
_cell.length_b   1.000
_cell.length_c   1.000
_cell.angle_alpha   90.00
_cell.angle_beta   90.00
_cell.angle_gamma   90.00
#
_symmetry.space_group_name_H-M   'P 1'
#
loop_
_entity.id
_entity.type
_entity.pdbx_description
1 polymer ?
#
loop_
_entity_poly.entity_id
_entity_poly.type
_entity_poly.pdbx_seq_one_letter_code
_entity_poly.pdbx_strand_id
1 'polypeptide(L)'
;RSLYFHSVLSATMEILFSVENFEENGGKYREINSPRSLEACLRSGLDPAELYPRAKKDFVDKTLTEEMVDIKYKTFEKKRIDKIFAVKEQRNNLIQYAERKRLAGTNRNGESGAQTPVALVTTKSPKELAAELSNTMLEQEEKRIEALRRRQEKELNKIIER
;
A
#
# COMPACT_ATOMS: atom_id res chain seq x y z
N ARG A 1 -3.42 -37.33 -23.95
CA ARG A 1 -3.99 -36.30 -23.06
C ARG A 1 -3.70 -36.70 -21.62
N SER A 2 -2.53 -36.37 -21.10
CA SER A 2 -2.22 -36.21 -19.67
C SER A 2 -0.72 -35.94 -19.57
N LEU A 3 -0.35 -34.66 -19.49
CA LEU A 3 1.00 -34.28 -19.08
C LEU A 3 0.91 -33.97 -17.59
N TYR A 4 1.48 -34.89 -16.82
CA TYR A 4 1.66 -34.75 -15.39
C TYR A 4 2.49 -33.50 -15.11
N PHE A 5 1.85 -32.55 -14.43
CA PHE A 5 2.44 -31.52 -13.59
C PHE A 5 3.53 -32.14 -12.68
N HIS A 6 4.76 -32.21 -13.18
CA HIS A 6 5.99 -32.35 -12.38
C HIS A 6 6.68 -30.98 -12.47
N SER A 7 7.14 -30.32 -11.42
CA SER A 7 7.45 -30.76 -10.07
C SER A 7 7.38 -29.56 -9.13
N VAL A 8 6.62 -29.69 -8.05
CA VAL A 8 6.86 -28.90 -6.84
C VAL A 8 8.04 -29.57 -6.12
N LEU A 9 8.88 -28.77 -5.47
CA LEU A 9 10.02 -29.12 -4.60
C LEU A 9 11.42 -28.97 -5.24
N SER A 10 11.81 -27.72 -5.47
CA SER A 10 13.18 -27.32 -5.16
C SER A 10 13.11 -26.37 -3.96
N ALA A 11 13.09 -26.95 -2.75
CA ALA A 11 13.23 -26.22 -1.50
C ALA A 11 14.70 -25.79 -1.33
N THR A 12 15.19 -24.95 -2.24
CA THR A 12 16.26 -24.02 -1.90
C THR A 12 15.70 -23.06 -0.86
N MET A 13 16.47 -22.62 0.15
CA MET A 13 16.05 -21.49 0.98
C MET A 13 15.58 -20.36 0.05
N GLU A 14 14.27 -20.20 -0.11
CA GLU A 14 13.72 -19.20 -1.01
C GLU A 14 14.05 -17.86 -0.38
N ILE A 15 15.13 -17.24 -0.86
CA ILE A 15 15.48 -15.90 -0.46
C ILE A 15 14.28 -15.04 -0.88
N LEU A 16 13.63 -14.44 0.12
CA LEU A 16 12.39 -13.70 -0.06
C LEU A 16 12.70 -12.32 -0.62
N PHE A 17 12.32 -12.09 -1.87
CA PHE A 17 12.40 -10.81 -2.54
C PHE A 17 11.04 -10.13 -2.55
N SER A 18 11.02 -8.95 -1.96
CA SER A 18 9.90 -8.04 -1.86
C SER A 18 10.19 -6.77 -2.64
N VAL A 19 9.18 -5.91 -2.78
CA VAL A 19 9.30 -4.58 -3.40
C VAL A 19 10.36 -3.68 -2.74
N GLU A 20 10.83 -4.01 -1.54
CA GLU A 20 11.88 -3.25 -0.84
C GLU A 20 13.32 -3.70 -1.17
N ASN A 21 13.51 -4.95 -1.63
CA ASN A 21 14.83 -5.58 -1.74
C ASN A 21 15.02 -6.39 -3.02
N PHE A 22 14.16 -6.19 -4.03
CA PHE A 22 14.27 -6.90 -5.31
C PHE A 22 15.35 -6.33 -6.24
N GLU A 23 15.72 -5.05 -6.07
CA GLU A 23 16.71 -4.36 -6.88
C GLU A 23 18.07 -4.35 -6.15
N GLU A 24 19.12 -4.83 -6.81
CA GLU A 24 20.50 -4.81 -6.32
C GLU A 24 21.28 -3.64 -6.92
N ASN A 25 22.32 -3.20 -6.20
CA ASN A 25 23.24 -2.19 -6.73
C ASN A 25 23.86 -2.67 -8.05
N GLY A 26 23.88 -1.78 -9.05
CA GLY A 26 24.45 -2.07 -10.36
C GLY A 26 23.46 -2.57 -11.42
N GLY A 27 22.15 -2.33 -11.23
CA GLY A 27 21.13 -2.58 -12.25
C GLY A 27 20.72 -4.06 -12.39
N LYS A 28 21.15 -4.91 -11.46
CA LYS A 28 20.65 -6.28 -11.34
C LYS A 28 19.38 -6.27 -10.49
N TYR A 29 18.45 -7.15 -10.81
CA TYR A 29 17.23 -7.33 -10.02
C TYR A 29 16.89 -8.81 -9.93
N ARG A 30 16.06 -9.16 -8.96
CA ARG A 30 15.47 -10.49 -8.80
C ARG A 30 13.96 -10.42 -8.82
N GLU A 31 13.35 -11.53 -9.19
CA GLU A 31 11.90 -11.64 -9.24
C GLU A 31 11.29 -11.52 -7.84
N ILE A 32 10.26 -10.69 -7.73
CA ILE A 32 9.51 -10.51 -6.49
C ILE A 32 8.69 -11.78 -6.24
N ASN A 33 9.00 -12.50 -5.17
CA ASN A 33 8.30 -13.71 -4.75
C ASN A 33 7.56 -13.53 -3.40
N SER A 34 7.70 -12.37 -2.75
CA SER A 34 7.05 -12.11 -1.47
C SER A 34 5.53 -12.04 -1.62
N PRO A 35 4.74 -12.90 -0.92
CA PRO A 35 3.28 -12.93 -1.06
C PRO A 35 2.61 -11.58 -0.83
N ARG A 36 3.07 -10.83 0.18
CA ARG A 36 2.55 -9.48 0.48
C ARG A 36 2.89 -8.44 -0.60
N SER A 37 4.01 -8.60 -1.29
CA SER A 37 4.33 -7.73 -2.43
C SER A 37 3.52 -8.09 -3.65
N LEU A 38 3.33 -9.39 -3.92
CA LEU A 38 2.47 -9.84 -5.01
C LEU A 38 1.02 -9.40 -4.79
N GLU A 39 0.52 -9.50 -3.55
CA GLU A 39 -0.81 -8.98 -3.20
C GLU A 39 -0.89 -7.46 -3.37
N ALA A 40 0.15 -6.72 -2.96
CA ALA A 40 0.20 -5.27 -3.15
C ALA A 40 0.18 -4.89 -4.64
N CYS A 41 0.95 -5.59 -5.49
CA CYS A 41 0.93 -5.41 -6.94
C CYS A 41 -0.49 -5.64 -7.50
N LEU A 42 -1.13 -6.75 -7.11
CA LEU A 42 -2.48 -7.09 -7.55
C LEU A 42 -3.51 -6.01 -7.14
N ARG A 43 -3.45 -5.51 -5.90
CA ARG A 43 -4.35 -4.46 -5.41
C ARG A 43 -4.13 -3.11 -6.07
N SER A 44 -2.88 -2.80 -6.45
CA SER A 44 -2.54 -1.62 -7.24
C SER A 44 -2.90 -1.75 -8.72
N GLY A 45 -3.27 -2.95 -9.19
CA GLY A 45 -3.50 -3.22 -10.61
C GLY A 45 -2.21 -3.17 -11.46
N LEU A 46 -1.06 -3.46 -10.85
CA LEU A 46 0.25 -3.44 -11.49
C LEU A 46 0.81 -4.87 -11.61
N ASP A 47 1.40 -5.19 -12.76
CA ASP A 47 2.18 -6.42 -12.93
C ASP A 47 3.58 -6.24 -12.29
N PRO A 48 4.06 -7.18 -11.46
CA PRO A 48 5.45 -7.18 -10.98
C PRO A 48 6.50 -6.94 -12.07
N ALA A 49 6.27 -7.41 -13.31
CA ALA A 49 7.19 -7.22 -14.44
C ALA A 49 7.40 -5.74 -14.83
N GLU A 50 6.46 -4.86 -14.48
CA GLU A 50 6.54 -3.43 -14.76
C GLU A 50 7.44 -2.65 -13.78
N LEU A 51 7.78 -3.26 -12.65
CA LEU A 51 8.64 -2.65 -11.62
C LEU A 51 10.12 -2.84 -11.92
N TYR A 52 10.46 -3.79 -12.80
CA TYR A 52 11.83 -4.14 -13.10
C TYR A 52 12.51 -3.12 -14.02
N PRO A 53 13.78 -2.78 -13.75
CA PRO A 53 14.54 -1.87 -14.60
C PRO A 53 14.74 -2.48 -15.99
N ARG A 54 14.78 -1.61 -17.00
CA ARG A 54 15.06 -1.97 -18.40
C ARG A 54 16.30 -1.24 -18.86
N ALA A 55 17.08 -1.84 -19.75
CA ALA A 55 18.30 -1.21 -20.21
C ALA A 55 18.00 -0.14 -21.25
N LYS A 56 18.80 0.94 -21.31
CA LYS A 56 18.63 2.02 -22.31
C LYS A 56 18.60 1.50 -23.75
N LYS A 57 19.36 0.42 -24.03
CA LYS A 57 19.38 -0.28 -25.33
C LYS A 57 18.00 -0.80 -25.78
N ASP A 58 17.11 -1.11 -24.83
CA ASP A 58 15.77 -1.63 -25.12
C ASP A 58 14.81 -0.54 -25.63
N PHE A 59 15.22 0.73 -25.54
CA PHE A 59 14.45 1.89 -25.99
C PHE A 59 14.90 2.43 -27.35
N VAL A 60 15.98 1.87 -27.92
CA VAL A 60 16.54 2.28 -29.21
C VAL A 60 15.61 1.83 -30.34
N ASP A 61 15.28 2.77 -31.22
CA ASP A 61 14.49 2.54 -32.43
C ASP A 61 15.21 3.19 -33.61
N LYS A 62 15.06 2.63 -34.82
CA LYS A 62 15.69 3.11 -36.06
C LYS A 62 15.29 4.54 -36.42
N THR A 63 14.18 5.03 -35.85
CA THR A 63 13.60 6.35 -36.12
C THR A 63 13.98 7.41 -35.08
N LEU A 64 14.59 7.02 -33.96
CA LEU A 64 14.85 7.91 -32.83
C LEU A 64 16.32 8.33 -32.76
N THR A 65 16.57 9.60 -32.44
CA THR A 65 17.92 10.09 -32.11
C THR A 65 18.33 9.64 -30.71
N GLU A 66 19.63 9.68 -30.42
CA GLU A 66 20.16 9.30 -29.10
C GLU A 66 19.55 10.13 -27.96
N GLU A 67 19.32 11.42 -28.18
CA GLU A 67 18.66 12.31 -27.22
C GLU A 67 17.21 11.90 -26.96
N MET A 68 16.46 11.53 -27.99
CA MET A 68 15.08 11.06 -27.84
C MET A 68 15.01 9.73 -27.09
N VAL A 69 15.96 8.83 -27.33
CA VAL A 69 16.09 7.57 -26.57
C VAL A 69 16.37 7.86 -25.10
N ASP A 70 17.23 8.84 -24.80
CA ASP A 70 17.54 9.25 -23.43
C ASP A 70 16.31 9.82 -22.71
N ILE A 71 15.52 10.67 -23.38
CA ILE A 71 14.27 11.20 -22.84
C ILE A 71 13.26 10.08 -22.58
N LYS A 72 13.11 9.15 -23.53
CA LYS A 72 12.20 8.00 -23.40
C LYS A 72 12.60 7.11 -22.23
N TYR A 73 13.89 6.81 -22.09
CA TYR A 73 14.44 6.04 -20.98
C TYR A 73 14.19 6.74 -19.63
N LYS A 74 14.52 8.03 -19.51
CA LYS A 74 14.28 8.82 -18.29
C LYS A 74 12.81 8.87 -17.91
N THR A 75 11.92 8.99 -18.90
CA THR A 75 10.47 9.01 -18.67
C THR A 75 9.96 7.65 -18.19
N PHE A 76 10.45 6.56 -18.79
CA PHE A 76 10.15 5.20 -18.34
C PHE A 76 10.61 5.00 -16.89
N GLU A 77 11.85 5.40 -16.58
CA GLU A 77 12.43 5.20 -15.26
C GLU A 77 11.71 6.00 -14.18
N LYS A 78 11.33 7.24 -14.48
CA LYS A 78 10.48 8.04 -13.59
C LYS A 78 9.15 7.33 -13.29
N LYS A 79 8.44 6.87 -14.33
CA LYS A 79 7.17 6.13 -14.15
C LYS A 79 7.36 4.83 -13.39
N ARG A 80 8.47 4.14 -13.57
CA ARG A 80 8.82 2.93 -12.83
C ARG A 80 8.96 3.22 -11.34
N ILE A 81 9.68 4.27 -10.99
CA ILE A 81 9.87 4.71 -9.60
C ILE A 81 8.52 5.07 -8.96
N ASP A 82 7.65 5.79 -9.68
CA ASP A 82 6.31 6.15 -9.20
C ASP A 82 5.46 4.89 -8.92
N LYS A 83 5.51 3.88 -9.81
CA LYS A 83 4.83 2.59 -9.61
C LYS A 83 5.37 1.84 -8.39
N ILE A 84 6.69 1.80 -8.22
CA ILE A 84 7.33 1.17 -7.06
C ILE A 84 6.85 1.83 -5.78
N PHE A 85 6.81 3.16 -5.72
CA PHE A 85 6.32 3.90 -4.57
C PHE A 85 4.88 3.51 -4.22
N ALA A 86 3.99 3.47 -5.22
CA ALA A 86 2.60 3.07 -5.02
C ALA A 86 2.47 1.63 -4.48
N VAL A 87 3.25 0.68 -5.00
CA VAL A 87 3.24 -0.71 -4.51
C VAL A 87 3.79 -0.80 -3.08
N LYS A 88 4.83 -0.03 -2.74
CA LYS A 88 5.37 0.04 -1.36
C LYS A 88 4.32 0.55 -0.38
N GLU A 89 3.62 1.62 -0.75
CA GLU A 89 2.52 2.16 0.05
C GLU A 89 1.41 1.13 0.25
N GLN A 90 0.95 0.47 -0.82
CA GLN A 90 -0.07 -0.59 -0.71
C GLN A 90 0.38 -1.76 0.17
N ARG A 91 1.64 -2.19 0.04
CA ARG A 91 2.22 -3.22 0.91
C ARG A 91 2.20 -2.79 2.37
N ASN A 92 2.56 -1.54 2.67
CA ASN A 92 2.54 -1.03 4.04
C ASN A 92 1.11 -0.96 4.59
N ASN A 93 0.13 -0.56 3.78
CA ASN A 93 -1.28 -0.57 4.15
C ASN A 93 -1.76 -1.99 4.50
N LEU A 94 -1.35 -3.00 3.73
CA LEU A 94 -1.63 -4.41 4.03
C LEU A 94 -1.05 -4.86 5.36
N ILE A 95 0.22 -4.52 5.63
CA ILE A 95 0.89 -4.87 6.89
C ILE A 95 0.16 -4.20 8.06
N GLN A 96 -0.11 -2.90 7.98
CA GLN A 96 -0.82 -2.18 9.03
C GLN A 96 -2.23 -2.72 9.27
N TYR A 97 -2.96 -3.06 8.20
CA TYR A 97 -4.28 -3.66 8.32
C TYR A 97 -4.21 -5.02 9.03
N ALA A 98 -3.25 -5.87 8.66
CA ALA A 98 -3.03 -7.16 9.30
C ALA A 98 -2.69 -7.00 10.79
N GLU A 99 -1.80 -6.07 11.14
CA GLU A 99 -1.44 -5.80 12.54
C GLU A 99 -2.63 -5.25 13.34
N ARG A 100 -3.40 -4.29 12.81
CA ARG A 100 -4.64 -3.81 13.46
C ARG A 100 -5.63 -4.94 13.71
N LYS A 101 -5.81 -5.83 12.72
CA LYS A 101 -6.70 -6.99 12.86
C LYS A 101 -6.21 -7.98 13.91
N ARG A 102 -4.89 -8.19 14.05
CA ARG A 102 -4.31 -9.04 15.09
C ARG A 102 -4.52 -8.44 16.49
N LEU A 103 -4.25 -7.14 16.65
CA LEU A 103 -4.44 -6.44 17.91
C LEU A 103 -5.91 -6.41 18.36
N ALA A 104 -6.84 -6.21 17.42
CA ALA A 104 -8.28 -6.26 17.69
C ALA A 104 -8.77 -7.70 17.98
N GLY A 105 -8.10 -8.72 17.43
CA GLY A 105 -8.43 -10.13 17.60
C GLY A 105 -8.04 -10.74 18.95
N THR A 106 -7.08 -10.15 19.68
CA THR A 106 -6.65 -10.64 21.01
C THR A 106 -7.76 -10.58 22.08
N ASN A 107 -8.85 -9.84 21.85
CA ASN A 107 -10.03 -9.82 22.74
C ASN A 107 -11.12 -10.85 22.40
N ARG A 108 -10.87 -11.77 21.45
CA ARG A 108 -11.84 -12.82 21.08
C ARG A 108 -11.17 -14.18 21.01
N ASN A 109 -10.76 -14.70 22.16
CA ASN A 109 -10.59 -16.14 22.32
C ASN A 109 -11.97 -16.78 22.48
N GLY A 110 -12.42 -17.47 21.44
CA GLY A 110 -13.66 -18.22 21.42
C GLY A 110 -13.99 -18.73 20.02
N GLU A 111 -13.43 -19.91 19.72
CA GLU A 111 -13.93 -20.91 18.76
C GLU A 111 -13.61 -20.78 17.26
N SER A 112 -12.92 -21.83 16.82
CA SER A 112 -12.70 -22.26 15.45
C SER A 112 -14.01 -22.52 14.71
N GLY A 113 -14.09 -22.08 13.46
CA GLY A 113 -15.14 -22.54 12.57
C GLY A 113 -15.26 -21.64 11.36
N ALA A 114 -14.96 -22.19 10.19
CA ALA A 114 -15.37 -21.59 8.93
C ALA A 114 -16.87 -21.31 8.98
N GLN A 115 -17.24 -20.03 8.96
CA GLN A 115 -18.53 -19.56 8.51
C GLN A 115 -18.45 -18.04 8.32
N THR A 116 -18.78 -17.64 7.10
CA THR A 116 -19.32 -16.31 6.76
C THR A 116 -20.05 -15.67 7.93
N PRO A 117 -19.85 -14.39 8.25
CA PRO A 117 -20.63 -13.75 9.31
C PRO A 117 -22.08 -13.61 8.84
N VAL A 118 -22.89 -14.59 9.22
CA VAL A 118 -24.34 -14.46 9.34
C VAL A 118 -24.58 -13.45 10.46
N ALA A 119 -25.22 -12.36 10.08
CA ALA A 119 -25.96 -11.39 10.88
C ALA A 119 -25.88 -11.55 12.40
N LEU A 120 -25.03 -10.74 13.04
CA LEU A 120 -25.34 -10.26 14.38
C LEU A 120 -26.32 -9.10 14.20
N VAL A 121 -27.53 -9.28 14.71
CA VAL A 121 -28.59 -8.27 14.77
C VAL A 121 -28.08 -7.06 15.53
N THR A 122 -27.57 -6.08 14.79
CA THR A 122 -27.62 -4.66 15.10
C THR A 122 -28.33 -4.01 13.93
N THR A 123 -29.42 -3.32 14.20
CA THR A 123 -30.41 -2.79 13.25
C THR A 123 -29.90 -1.61 12.42
N LYS A 124 -28.60 -1.51 12.14
CA LYS A 124 -28.01 -0.36 11.45
C LYS A 124 -27.15 -0.80 10.27
N SER A 125 -27.47 -0.23 9.11
CA SER A 125 -26.84 -0.47 7.82
C SER A 125 -25.35 -0.07 7.83
N PRO A 126 -24.51 -0.69 6.98
CA PRO A 126 -23.09 -0.33 6.85
C PRO A 126 -22.83 1.16 6.53
N LYS A 127 -23.81 1.87 5.96
CA LYS A 127 -23.75 3.32 5.72
C LYS A 127 -23.85 4.14 7.02
N GLU A 128 -24.63 3.67 7.99
CA GLU A 128 -24.81 4.36 9.28
C GLU A 128 -23.57 4.22 10.16
N LEU A 129 -22.89 3.07 10.13
CA LEU A 129 -21.60 2.89 10.81
C LEU A 129 -20.50 3.79 10.24
N ALA A 130 -20.45 3.95 8.91
CA ALA A 130 -19.51 4.88 8.27
C ALA A 130 -19.83 6.35 8.61
N ALA A 131 -21.12 6.70 8.68
CA ALA A 131 -21.58 8.02 9.11
C ALA A 131 -21.25 8.31 10.58
N GLU A 132 -21.42 7.33 11.48
CA GLU A 132 -21.13 7.48 12.91
C GLU A 132 -19.61 7.61 13.17
N LEU A 133 -18.78 6.89 12.41
CA LEU A 133 -17.31 7.05 12.43
C LEU A 133 -16.89 8.42 11.88
N SER A 134 -17.56 8.90 10.82
CA SER A 134 -17.33 10.23 10.25
C SER A 134 -17.73 11.35 11.23
N ASN A 135 -18.87 11.19 11.91
CA ASN A 135 -19.37 12.13 12.90
C ASN A 135 -18.43 12.20 14.11
N THR A 136 -17.92 11.06 14.59
CA THR A 136 -16.94 11.05 15.70
C THR A 136 -15.61 11.70 15.34
N MET A 137 -15.16 11.65 14.08
CA MET A 137 -13.98 12.41 13.64
C MET A 137 -14.25 13.91 13.53
N LEU A 138 -15.43 14.31 13.03
CA LEU A 138 -15.83 15.71 12.95
C LEU A 138 -15.94 16.36 14.33
N GLU A 139 -16.53 15.67 15.31
CA GLU A 139 -16.61 16.15 16.71
C GLU A 139 -15.23 16.38 17.34
N GLN A 140 -14.25 15.53 17.00
CA GLN A 140 -12.87 15.70 17.48
C GLN A 140 -12.19 16.91 16.84
N GLU A 141 -12.42 17.16 15.55
CA GLU A 141 -11.91 18.36 14.86
C GLU A 141 -12.54 19.64 15.41
N GLU A 142 -13.86 19.66 15.63
CA GLU A 142 -14.54 20.80 16.25
C GLU A 142 -13.97 21.14 17.62
N LYS A 143 -13.71 20.12 18.45
CA LYS A 143 -13.11 20.32 19.77
C LYS A 143 -11.68 20.88 19.70
N ARG A 144 -10.91 20.51 18.67
CA ARG A 144 -9.57 21.07 18.43
C ARG A 144 -9.65 22.53 18.00
N ILE A 145 -10.58 22.86 17.11
CA ILE A 145 -10.80 24.23 16.63
C ILE A 145 -11.28 25.15 17.77
N GLU A 146 -12.24 24.70 18.58
CA GLU A 146 -12.75 25.44 19.74
C GLU A 146 -11.63 25.72 20.77
N ALA A 147 -10.78 24.73 21.02
CA ALA A 147 -9.63 24.90 21.91
C ALA A 147 -8.62 25.93 21.38
N LEU A 148 -8.41 25.98 20.06
CA LEU A 148 -7.55 26.98 19.41
C LEU A 148 -8.17 28.37 19.52
N ARG A 149 -9.47 28.49 19.24
CA ARG A 149 -10.22 29.74 19.29
C ARG A 149 -10.20 30.35 20.70
N ARG A 150 -10.42 29.54 21.74
CA ARG A 150 -10.33 29.99 23.14
C ARG A 150 -8.94 30.48 23.53
N ARG A 151 -7.88 29.92 22.95
CA ARG A 151 -6.51 30.43 23.18
C ARG A 151 -6.32 31.79 22.51
N GLN A 152 -6.75 31.91 21.26
CA GLN A 152 -6.67 33.18 20.52
C GLN A 152 -7.47 34.29 21.19
N GLU A 153 -8.66 33.99 21.70
CA GLU A 153 -9.50 34.95 22.41
C GLU A 153 -8.86 35.40 23.74
N LYS A 154 -8.21 34.49 24.48
CA LYS A 154 -7.45 34.84 25.67
C LYS A 154 -6.25 35.74 25.36
N GLU A 155 -5.52 35.47 24.29
CA GLU A 155 -4.40 36.33 23.86
C GLU A 155 -4.90 37.71 23.39
N LEU A 156 -6.01 37.77 22.64
CA LEU A 156 -6.65 39.02 22.23
C LEU A 156 -7.12 39.85 23.42
N ASN A 157 -7.83 39.24 24.38
CA ASN A 157 -8.29 39.94 25.58
C ASN A 157 -7.12 40.50 26.39
N LYS A 158 -6.01 39.75 26.49
CA LYS A 158 -4.78 40.20 27.18
C LYS A 158 -4.08 41.36 26.48
N ILE A 159 -4.25 41.50 25.15
CA ILE A 159 -3.73 42.63 24.37
C ILE A 159 -4.66 43.85 24.50
N ILE A 160 -5.97 43.65 24.56
CA ILE A 160 -6.98 44.72 24.68
C ILE A 160 -7.01 45.32 26.09
N GLU A 161 -6.73 44.53 27.13
CA GLU A 161 -6.70 44.97 28.54
C GLU A 161 -5.39 45.70 28.93
N ARG A 162 -4.55 46.06 27.94
CA ARG A 162 -3.25 46.72 28.12
C ARG A 162 -3.23 48.08 27.46
#